data_AF-A0A0K6H8K7-F1
#
_entry.id   AF-A0A0K6H8K7-F1
#
_cell.length_a   1.000
_cell.length_b   1.000
_cell.length_c   1.000
_cell.angle_alpha   90.00
_cell.angle_beta   90.00
_cell.angle_gamma   90.00
#
_symmetry.space_group_name_H-M   'P 1'
#
loop_
_entity.id
_entity.type
_entity.pdbx_description
1 polymer ?
#
loop_
_entity_poly.entity_id
_entity_poly.type
_entity_poly.pdbx_seq_one_letter_code
_entity_poly.pdbx_strand_id
1 'polypeptide(L)'
;RGVQFESLTEKIETGSAAGKLQFHVFAALAEFERGLIRERTQAGLAAARARGRAGGRKPKLDDQQVREIKALLRDPDIKVAEVARRYGVSRTTLYKHVGVITPRQ
;
A
#
# COMPACT_ATOMS: atom_id res chain seq x y z
N ARG A 1 2.28 -32.30 6.49
CA ARG A 1 1.65 -33.02 5.36
C ARG A 1 1.40 -34.46 5.81
N GLY A 2 0.32 -35.10 5.36
CA GLY A 2 -0.08 -36.45 5.83
C GLY A 2 -0.77 -36.45 7.20
N VAL A 3 -1.35 -35.32 7.61
CA VAL A 3 -2.06 -35.17 8.89
C VAL A 3 -3.55 -35.04 8.59
N GLN A 4 -4.39 -35.65 9.42
CA GLN A 4 -5.84 -35.50 9.38
C GLN A 4 -6.25 -34.35 10.30
N PHE A 5 -7.15 -33.52 9.79
CA PHE A 5 -7.83 -32.46 10.52
C PHE A 5 -9.22 -32.95 10.95
N GLU A 6 -9.56 -32.71 12.21
CA GLU A 6 -10.91 -32.89 12.75
C GLU A 6 -11.26 -31.65 13.57
N SER A 7 -12.38 -31.01 13.23
CA SER A 7 -12.99 -30.01 14.10
C SER A 7 -14.06 -30.67 14.97
N LEU A 8 -13.89 -30.59 16.29
CA LEU A 8 -14.79 -31.25 17.26
C LEU A 8 -16.16 -30.56 17.36
N THR A 9 -16.20 -29.24 17.15
CA THR A 9 -17.43 -28.44 17.27
C THR A 9 -18.30 -28.60 16.04
N GLU A 10 -17.72 -28.41 14.85
CA GLU A 10 -18.44 -28.48 13.57
C GLU A 10 -18.49 -29.90 12.99
N LYS A 11 -17.80 -30.86 13.63
CA LYS A 11 -17.66 -32.26 13.20
C LYS A 11 -17.17 -32.43 11.75
N ILE A 12 -16.24 -31.56 11.34
CA ILE A 12 -15.60 -31.65 10.02
C ILE A 12 -14.31 -32.45 10.17
N GLU A 13 -14.28 -33.65 9.60
CA GLU A 13 -13.10 -34.51 9.56
C GLU A 13 -12.55 -34.63 8.13
N THR A 14 -11.26 -34.92 7.97
CA THR A 14 -10.60 -35.06 6.65
C THR A 14 -9.93 -36.41 6.48
N GLY A 15 -10.23 -37.37 7.35
CA GLY A 15 -9.78 -38.75 7.28
C GLY A 15 -10.57 -39.56 6.25
N SER A 16 -11.86 -39.28 6.05
CA SER A 16 -12.71 -39.96 5.07
C SER A 16 -12.84 -39.20 3.73
N ALA A 17 -13.31 -39.90 2.70
CA ALA A 17 -13.62 -39.28 1.40
C ALA A 17 -14.78 -38.26 1.50
N ALA A 18 -15.79 -38.54 2.32
CA ALA A 18 -16.93 -37.65 2.53
C ALA A 18 -16.51 -36.38 3.30
N GLY A 19 -15.70 -36.54 4.34
CA GLY A 19 -15.16 -35.43 5.11
C GLY A 19 -14.26 -34.50 4.28
N LYS A 20 -13.42 -35.06 3.42
CA LYS A 20 -12.64 -34.28 2.43
C LYS A 20 -13.53 -33.52 1.46
N LEU A 21 -14.61 -34.13 0.95
CA LEU A 21 -15.56 -33.44 0.08
C LEU A 21 -16.19 -32.24 0.79
N GLN A 22 -16.68 -32.42 2.02
CA GLN A 22 -17.26 -31.35 2.82
C GLN A 22 -16.25 -30.22 3.07
N PHE A 23 -15.01 -30.58 3.42
CA PHE A 23 -13.93 -29.62 3.60
C PHE A 23 -13.65 -28.81 2.32
N HIS A 24 -13.66 -29.45 1.14
CA HIS A 24 -13.50 -28.76 -0.14
C HIS A 24 -14.65 -27.81 -0.46
N VAL A 25 -15.89 -28.18 -0.14
CA VAL A 25 -17.05 -27.29 -0.31
C VAL A 25 -16.91 -26.03 0.56
N PHE A 26 -16.49 -26.18 1.83
CA PHE A 26 -16.25 -25.03 2.69
C PHE A 26 -15.07 -24.17 2.21
N ALA A 27 -14.01 -24.79 1.69
CA ALA A 27 -12.92 -24.05 1.09
C ALA A 27 -13.40 -23.21 -0.11
N ALA A 28 -14.24 -23.78 -0.98
CA ALA A 28 -14.82 -23.07 -2.11
C ALA A 28 -15.74 -21.92 -1.67
N LEU A 29 -16.56 -22.13 -0.64
CA LEU A 29 -17.39 -21.07 -0.05
C LEU A 29 -16.53 -19.92 0.53
N ALA A 30 -15.47 -20.26 1.26
CA ALA A 30 -14.55 -19.27 1.82
C ALA A 30 -13.84 -18.45 0.73
N GLU A 31 -13.47 -19.08 -0.39
CA GLU A 31 -12.93 -18.36 -1.55
C GLU A 31 -13.96 -17.42 -2.18
N PHE A 32 -15.20 -17.88 -2.35
CA PHE A 32 -16.29 -17.08 -2.88
C PHE A 32 -16.57 -15.84 -2.01
N GLU A 33 -16.69 -16.01 -0.69
CA GLU A 33 -16.90 -14.91 0.26
C GLU A 33 -15.77 -13.88 0.22
N ARG A 34 -14.51 -14.36 0.15
CA ARG A 34 -13.34 -13.49 -0.02
C ARG A 34 -13.42 -12.70 -1.33
N GLY A 35 -13.89 -13.33 -2.41
CA GLY A 35 -14.17 -12.68 -3.69
C GLY A 35 -15.17 -11.53 -3.53
N LEU A 36 -16.32 -11.78 -2.91
CA LEU A 36 -17.35 -10.77 -2.68
C LEU A 36 -16.85 -9.60 -1.83
N ILE A 37 -16.07 -9.86 -0.77
CA ILE A 37 -15.47 -8.80 0.06
C ILE A 37 -14.54 -7.91 -0.78
N ARG A 38 -13.73 -8.53 -1.65
CA ARG A 38 -12.81 -7.82 -2.54
C ARG A 38 -13.58 -6.95 -3.52
N GLU A 39 -14.62 -7.47 -4.17
CA GLU A 39 -15.46 -6.73 -5.11
C GLU A 39 -16.08 -5.49 -4.45
N ARG A 40 -16.71 -5.68 -3.28
CA ARG A 40 -17.31 -4.58 -2.51
C ARG A 40 -16.27 -3.53 -2.11
N THR A 41 -15.07 -3.97 -1.70
CA THR A 41 -13.97 -3.06 -1.36
C THR A 41 -13.54 -2.24 -2.58
N GLN A 42 -13.41 -2.85 -3.75
CA GLN A 42 -13.04 -2.13 -4.98
C GLN A 42 -14.12 -1.13 -5.39
N ALA A 43 -15.40 -1.52 -5.33
CA ALA A 43 -16.52 -0.62 -5.60
C ALA A 43 -16.50 0.60 -4.65
N GLY A 44 -16.29 0.37 -3.35
CA GLY A 44 -16.16 1.45 -2.37
C GLY A 44 -14.96 2.37 -2.63
N LEU A 45 -13.81 1.82 -2.99
CA LEU A 45 -12.62 2.59 -3.36
C LEU A 45 -12.85 3.41 -4.63
N ALA A 46 -13.52 2.86 -5.65
CA ALA A 46 -13.88 3.57 -6.87
C ALA A 46 -14.82 4.75 -6.56
N ALA A 47 -15.87 4.52 -5.77
CA ALA A 47 -16.79 5.58 -5.34
C ALA A 47 -16.10 6.66 -4.50
N ALA A 48 -15.12 6.30 -3.65
CA ALA A 48 -14.33 7.27 -2.90
C ALA A 48 -13.44 8.12 -3.83
N ARG A 49 -12.79 7.51 -4.83
CA ARG A 49 -12.00 8.23 -5.84
C ARG A 49 -12.84 9.18 -6.67
N ALA A 50 -14.05 8.77 -7.08
CA ALA A 50 -14.98 9.63 -7.81
C ALA A 50 -15.40 10.87 -7.00
N ARG A 51 -15.41 10.76 -5.66
CA ARG A 51 -15.63 11.90 -4.74
C ARG A 51 -14.37 12.73 -4.45
N GLY A 52 -13.26 12.49 -5.15
CA GLY A 52 -12.01 13.24 -5.01
C GLY A 52 -11.03 12.69 -3.96
N ARG A 53 -11.29 11.53 -3.34
CA ARG A 53 -10.33 10.91 -2.43
C ARG A 53 -9.18 10.28 -3.24
N ALA A 54 -7.98 10.87 -3.18
CA ALA A 54 -6.80 10.32 -3.84
C ALA A 54 -6.34 8.95 -3.27
N GLY A 55 -6.47 8.77 -1.94
CA GLY A 55 -5.97 7.58 -1.24
C GLY A 55 -4.44 7.56 -1.10
N GLY A 56 -3.87 6.40 -0.75
CA GLY A 56 -2.42 6.22 -0.62
C GLY A 56 -1.77 6.93 0.57
N ARG A 57 -0.44 6.88 0.63
CA ARG A 57 0.37 7.56 1.65
C ARG A 57 0.47 9.04 1.31
N LYS A 58 0.18 9.92 2.27
CA LYS A 58 0.36 11.37 2.11
C LYS A 58 1.84 11.70 1.81
N PRO A 59 2.14 12.63 0.89
CA PRO A 59 3.49 13.14 0.68
C PRO A 59 4.10 13.64 2.00
N LYS A 60 5.41 13.46 2.17
CA LYS A 60 6.15 13.99 3.33
C LYS A 60 6.45 15.48 3.22
N LEU A 61 6.47 16.01 2.01
CA LEU A 61 6.72 17.41 1.72
C LEU A 61 5.42 18.02 1.18
N ASP A 62 5.05 19.19 1.70
CA ASP A 62 3.96 19.98 1.13
C ASP A 62 4.45 20.86 -0.04
N ASP A 63 3.52 21.47 -0.76
CA ASP A 63 3.83 22.27 -1.94
C ASP A 63 4.68 23.52 -1.62
N GLN A 64 4.53 24.07 -0.41
CA GLN A 64 5.31 25.23 0.03
C GLN A 64 6.77 24.84 0.29
N GLN A 65 6.99 23.74 1.01
CA GLN A 65 8.31 23.17 1.25
C GLN A 65 8.99 22.79 -0.07
N VAL A 66 8.25 22.22 -1.03
CA VAL A 66 8.80 21.92 -2.36
C VAL A 66 9.26 23.20 -3.08
N ARG A 67 8.50 24.30 -3.00
CA ARG A 67 8.91 25.59 -3.58
C ARG A 67 10.15 26.17 -2.89
N GLU A 68 10.19 26.11 -1.56
CA GLU A 68 11.31 26.59 -0.76
C GLU A 68 12.59 25.81 -1.07
N ILE A 69 12.52 24.48 -1.07
CA ILE A 69 13.64 23.61 -1.43
C ILE A 69 14.14 23.90 -2.84
N LYS A 70 13.24 24.12 -3.80
CA LYS A 70 13.62 24.50 -5.17
C LYS A 70 14.37 25.83 -5.24
N ALA A 71 14.03 26.80 -4.38
CA ALA A 71 14.74 28.06 -4.30
C ALA A 71 16.12 27.89 -3.65
N LEU A 72 16.20 27.14 -2.55
CA LEU A 72 17.45 26.85 -1.85
C LEU A 72 18.47 26.13 -2.76
N LEU A 73 18.03 25.13 -3.52
CA LEU A 73 18.91 24.34 -4.38
C LEU A 73 19.35 25.06 -5.67
N ARG A 74 18.95 26.31 -5.89
CA ARG A 74 19.53 27.13 -6.96
C ARG A 74 20.88 27.70 -6.60
N ASP A 75 21.15 27.83 -5.30
CA ASP A 75 22.43 28.27 -4.77
C ASP A 75 23.45 27.11 -4.91
N PRO A 76 24.56 27.30 -5.65
CA PRO A 76 25.56 26.26 -5.85
C PRO A 76 26.27 25.82 -4.57
N ASP A 77 26.26 26.65 -3.52
CA ASP A 77 26.94 26.33 -2.25
C ASP A 77 26.11 25.40 -1.36
N ILE A 78 24.80 25.27 -1.64
CA ILE A 78 23.88 24.47 -0.81
C ILE A 78 23.88 22.99 -1.24
N LYS A 79 24.36 22.13 -0.33
CA LYS A 79 24.40 20.67 -0.57
C LYS A 79 23.02 20.03 -0.36
N VAL A 80 22.58 19.26 -1.36
CA VAL A 80 21.32 18.49 -1.33
C VAL A 80 21.19 17.59 -0.09
N ALA A 81 22.30 17.00 0.39
CA ALA A 81 22.30 16.15 1.57
C ALA A 81 21.97 16.91 2.87
N GLU A 82 22.33 18.18 2.97
CA GLU A 82 21.99 19.02 4.12
C GLU A 82 20.51 19.38 4.09
N VAL A 83 20.00 19.79 2.93
CA VAL A 83 18.58 20.11 2.75
C VAL A 83 17.71 18.89 3.06
N ALA A 84 18.08 17.71 2.56
CA ALA A 84 17.37 16.47 2.86
C ALA A 84 17.29 16.17 4.38
N ARG A 85 18.39 16.37 5.12
CA ARG A 85 18.40 16.24 6.58
C ARG A 85 17.51 17.27 7.26
N ARG A 86 17.56 18.53 6.82
CA ARG A 86 16.76 19.63 7.37
C ARG A 86 15.25 19.35 7.30
N TYR A 87 14.78 18.79 6.18
CA TYR A 87 13.36 18.43 6.00
C TYR A 87 13.01 17.00 6.43
N GLY A 88 13.94 16.24 7.03
CA GLY A 88 13.68 14.88 7.53
C GLY A 88 13.30 13.86 6.43
N VAL A 89 13.82 14.07 5.21
CA VAL A 89 13.55 13.22 4.04
C VAL A 89 14.84 12.65 3.46
N SER A 90 14.74 11.54 2.73
CA SER A 90 15.88 11.03 1.97
C SER A 90 16.19 11.92 0.77
N ARG A 91 17.45 11.92 0.31
CA ARG A 91 17.84 12.56 -0.96
C ARG A 91 16.94 12.12 -2.13
N THR A 92 16.60 10.83 -2.18
CA THR A 92 15.70 10.27 -3.20
C THR A 92 14.30 10.87 -3.12
N THR A 93 13.76 11.05 -1.91
CA THR A 93 12.46 11.72 -1.71
C THR A 93 12.52 13.15 -2.20
N LEU A 94 13.62 13.86 -1.91
CA LEU A 94 13.81 15.23 -2.32
C LEU A 94 13.84 15.34 -3.85
N TYR A 95 14.70 14.57 -4.54
CA TYR A 95 14.75 14.57 -6.01
C TYR A 95 13.43 14.20 -6.66
N LYS A 96 12.66 13.27 -6.08
CA LYS A 96 11.34 12.89 -6.60
C LYS A 96 10.36 14.07 -6.64
N HIS A 97 10.43 14.99 -5.67
CA HIS A 97 9.49 16.12 -5.59
C HIS A 97 10.01 17.37 -6.32
N VAL A 98 11.32 17.58 -6.35
CA VAL A 98 11.90 18.82 -6.91
C VAL A 98 12.45 18.67 -8.34
N GLY A 99 12.72 17.45 -8.79
CA GLY A 99 13.38 17.17 -10.07
C GLY A 99 14.90 17.38 -10.02
N VAL A 100 15.56 17.31 -11.17
CA VAL A 100 16.96 17.72 -11.31
C VAL A 100 16.99 19.24 -11.38
N ILE A 101 17.61 19.89 -10.39
CA ILE A 101 17.80 21.34 -10.37
C ILE A 101 19.24 21.63 -10.78
N THR A 102 19.40 22.40 -11.86
CA THR A 102 20.70 22.93 -12.27
C THR A 102 21.00 24.17 -11.42
N PRO A 103 22.13 24.22 -10.69
CA PRO A 103 22.54 25.41 -9.96
C PRO A 103 22.68 26.61 -10.90
N ARG A 104 22.37 27.81 -10.41
CA ARG A 104 22.61 29.03 -11.17
C ARG A 104 24.13 29.26 -11.20
N GLN A 105 24.68 29.46 -12.41
CA GLN A 105 26.09 29.82 -12.60
C GLN A 105 26.41 31.15 -11.93
#